data_AF-A0A0P0CXB5-F1
#
_entry.id   AF-A0A0P0CXB5-F1
#
_cell.length_a   1.000
_cell.length_b   1.000
_cell.length_c   1.000
_cell.angle_alpha   90.00
_cell.angle_beta   90.00
_cell.angle_gamma   90.00
#
_symmetry.space_group_name_H-M   'P 1'
#
loop_
_entity.id
_entity.type
_entity.pdbx_description
1 polymer ?
#
loop_
_entity_poly.entity_id
_entity_poly.type
_entity_poly.pdbx_seq_one_letter_code
_entity_poly.pdbx_strand_id
1 'polypeptide(L)'
;METELIKLKTKQESSTKDHSQLIKKTFLKACQKLDASIFKPLIDEDQYFEELDKYRFLQSMKSQFDYLKGLGLEEVKLSMGTCKMCFVGDKVYEFYKEPNKGKPAFAYNIKEENGCIKDIFRCNYSDGHERDARNNSDPDITYLF
;
A
#
# COMPACT_ATOMS: atom_id res chain seq x y z
N MET A 1 8.33 14.06 38.01
CA MET A 1 7.46 14.58 36.94
C MET A 1 8.07 14.39 35.54
N GLU A 2 9.34 14.71 35.29
CA GLU A 2 9.97 14.51 33.96
C GLU A 2 10.03 13.03 33.51
N THR A 3 10.33 12.10 34.42
CA THR A 3 10.41 10.67 34.11
C THR A 3 9.08 10.02 33.72
N GLU A 4 7.95 10.53 34.23
CA GLU A 4 6.62 10.05 33.84
C GLU A 4 6.22 10.58 32.46
N LEU A 5 6.51 11.85 32.17
CA LEU A 5 6.30 12.47 30.86
C LEU A 5 7.10 11.78 29.76
N ILE A 6 8.35 11.41 30.03
CA ILE A 6 9.19 10.65 29.08
C ILE A 6 8.57 9.28 28.81
N LYS A 7 8.18 8.52 29.84
CA LYS A 7 7.55 7.19 29.68
C LYS A 7 6.22 7.25 28.91
N LEU A 8 5.39 8.27 29.17
CA LEU A 8 4.13 8.49 28.46
C LEU A 8 4.35 8.77 26.97
N LYS A 9 5.29 9.66 26.63
CA LYS A 9 5.65 9.96 25.24
C LYS A 9 6.19 8.75 24.50
N THR A 10 7.12 8.00 25.11
CA THR A 10 7.68 6.79 24.49
C THR A 10 6.62 5.72 24.25
N LYS A 11 5.68 5.53 25.18
CA LYS A 11 4.59 4.55 25.02
C LYS A 11 3.60 4.96 23.92
N GLN A 12 3.28 6.25 23.83
CA GLN A 12 2.39 6.80 22.80
C GLN A 12 3.03 6.71 21.41
N GLU A 13 4.31 7.04 21.29
CA GLU A 13 5.08 6.89 20.04
C GLU A 13 5.22 5.42 19.61
N SER A 14 5.43 4.48 20.55
CA SER A 14 5.41 3.05 20.23
C SER A 14 4.04 2.62 19.72
N SER A 15 2.97 2.97 20.42
CA SER A 15 1.60 2.58 20.05
C SER A 15 1.16 3.12 18.69
N THR A 16 1.62 4.33 18.32
CA THR A 16 1.31 4.96 17.02
C THR A 16 2.09 4.33 15.87
N LYS A 17 3.35 3.94 16.10
CA LYS A 17 4.14 3.16 15.15
C LYS A 17 3.57 1.76 14.95
N ASP A 18 3.23 1.07 16.03
CA ASP A 18 2.62 -0.26 15.99
C ASP A 18 1.28 -0.23 15.22
N HIS A 19 0.46 0.78 15.49
CA HIS A 19 -0.77 1.01 14.74
C HIS A 19 -0.52 1.31 13.26
N SER A 20 0.48 2.13 12.94
CA SER A 20 0.84 2.43 11.55
C SER A 20 1.33 1.20 10.79
N GLN A 21 2.11 0.32 11.43
CA GLN A 21 2.50 -0.96 10.84
C GLN A 21 1.28 -1.87 10.61
N LEU A 22 0.30 -1.87 11.53
CA LEU A 22 -0.95 -2.60 11.34
C LEU A 22 -1.77 -2.07 10.16
N ILE A 23 -1.91 -0.74 10.03
CA ILE A 23 -2.57 -0.08 8.89
C ILE A 23 -1.87 -0.51 7.61
N LYS A 24 -0.54 -0.40 7.53
CA LYS A 24 0.26 -0.80 6.36
C LYS A 24 0.02 -2.25 5.97
N LYS A 25 0.18 -3.18 6.91
CA LYS A 25 0.02 -4.62 6.68
C LYS A 25 -1.39 -4.94 6.19
N THR A 26 -2.40 -4.33 6.81
CA THR A 26 -3.80 -4.55 6.45
C THR A 26 -4.15 -3.94 5.10
N PHE A 27 -3.62 -2.76 4.78
CA PHE A 27 -3.77 -2.14 3.47
C PHE A 27 -3.20 -3.03 2.37
N LEU A 28 -1.96 -3.51 2.53
CA LEU A 28 -1.33 -4.40 1.55
C LEU A 28 -2.12 -5.71 1.40
N LYS A 29 -2.62 -6.27 2.50
CA LYS A 29 -3.49 -7.46 2.48
C LYS A 29 -4.81 -7.20 1.74
N ALA A 30 -5.45 -6.06 1.97
CA ALA A 30 -6.66 -5.64 1.28
C ALA A 30 -6.43 -5.54 -0.25
N CYS A 31 -5.30 -4.97 -0.65
CA CYS A 31 -4.89 -4.91 -2.06
C CYS A 31 -4.64 -6.31 -2.65
N GLN A 32 -3.90 -7.17 -1.97
CA GLN A 32 -3.64 -8.55 -2.43
C GLN A 32 -4.92 -9.36 -2.58
N LYS A 33 -5.88 -9.20 -1.67
CA LYS A 33 -7.17 -9.91 -1.67
C LYS A 33 -8.28 -9.20 -2.44
N LEU A 34 -7.99 -8.07 -3.09
CA LEU A 34 -8.97 -7.29 -3.84
C LEU A 34 -10.23 -6.97 -3.03
N ASP A 35 -10.05 -6.69 -1.74
CA ASP A 35 -11.13 -6.48 -0.77
C ASP A 35 -10.83 -5.28 0.15
N ALA A 36 -11.42 -4.13 -0.18
CA ALA A 36 -11.27 -2.90 0.60
C ALA A 36 -11.95 -2.99 1.99
N SER A 37 -12.87 -3.94 2.20
CA SER A 37 -13.54 -4.11 3.50
C SER A 37 -12.59 -4.56 4.59
N ILE A 38 -11.47 -5.21 4.22
CA ILE A 38 -10.37 -5.59 5.12
C ILE A 38 -9.70 -4.33 5.71
N PHE A 39 -9.57 -3.27 4.92
CA PHE A 39 -8.87 -2.04 5.32
C PHE A 39 -9.78 -1.05 6.07
N LYS A 40 -11.06 -0.98 5.68
CA LYS A 40 -12.06 -0.04 6.21
C LYS A 40 -12.08 0.13 7.75
N PRO A 41 -11.95 -0.90 8.59
CA PRO A 41 -12.05 -0.77 10.05
C PRO A 41 -10.85 -0.06 10.70
N LEU A 42 -9.73 0.10 9.97
CA LEU A 42 -8.48 0.66 10.50
C LEU A 42 -8.24 2.12 10.12
N ILE A 43 -9.20 2.74 9.43
CA ILE A 43 -9.11 4.12 9.00
C ILE A 43 -10.15 4.92 9.78
N ASP A 44 -9.74 6.02 10.39
CA ASP A 44 -10.67 6.94 11.05
C ASP A 44 -11.45 7.77 10.03
N GLU A 45 -12.64 8.28 10.40
CA GLU A 45 -13.50 9.00 9.44
C GLU A 45 -12.89 10.30 8.93
N ASP A 46 -12.05 10.94 9.74
CA ASP A 46 -11.33 12.18 9.45
C ASP A 46 -9.95 11.93 8.83
N GLN A 47 -9.57 10.68 8.60
CA GLN A 47 -8.30 10.33 7.96
C GLN A 47 -8.41 10.47 6.44
N TYR A 48 -7.39 11.09 5.85
CA TYR A 48 -7.28 11.32 4.41
C TYR A 48 -6.13 10.52 3.82
N PHE A 49 -6.34 10.02 2.61
CA PHE A 49 -5.33 9.37 1.77
C PHE A 49 -5.51 9.80 0.32
N GLU A 50 -4.42 10.16 -0.38
CA GLU A 50 -4.49 10.69 -1.76
C GLU A 50 -5.42 11.91 -1.87
N GLU A 51 -5.45 12.77 -0.84
CA GLU A 51 -6.40 13.90 -0.71
C GLU A 51 -7.88 13.50 -0.72
N LEU A 52 -8.19 12.21 -0.56
CA LEU A 52 -9.54 11.67 -0.47
C LEU A 52 -9.88 11.37 0.99
N ASP A 53 -11.10 11.73 1.39
CA ASP A 53 -11.66 11.23 2.63
C ASP A 53 -11.76 9.70 2.62
N LYS A 54 -11.88 9.10 3.81
CA LYS A 54 -12.01 7.65 4.01
C LYS A 54 -12.94 6.97 3.00
N TYR A 55 -14.13 7.51 2.78
CA TYR A 55 -15.15 6.85 1.96
C TYR A 55 -14.81 6.93 0.47
N ARG A 56 -14.29 8.08 0.01
CA ARG A 56 -13.82 8.25 -1.36
C ARG A 56 -12.59 7.39 -1.67
N PHE A 57 -11.66 7.29 -0.72
CA PHE A 57 -10.49 6.42 -0.87
C PHE A 57 -10.89 4.94 -0.93
N LEU A 58 -11.75 4.47 -0.01
CA LEU A 58 -12.25 3.10 -0.05
C LEU A 58 -13.03 2.79 -1.33
N GLN A 59 -13.81 3.75 -1.84
CA GLN A 59 -14.52 3.60 -3.10
C GLN A 59 -13.57 3.52 -4.31
N SER A 60 -12.47 4.29 -4.30
CA SER A 60 -11.46 4.21 -5.37
C SER A 60 -10.77 2.84 -5.39
N MET A 61 -10.40 2.31 -4.22
CA MET A 61 -9.90 0.95 -4.06
C MET A 61 -10.90 -0.08 -4.57
N LYS A 62 -12.16 0.00 -4.10
CA LYS A 62 -13.22 -0.92 -4.49
C LYS A 62 -13.43 -0.96 -6.00
N SER A 63 -13.44 0.20 -6.65
CA SER A 63 -13.64 0.30 -8.10
C SER A 63 -12.50 -0.38 -8.88
N GLN A 64 -11.26 -0.17 -8.45
CA GLN A 64 -10.09 -0.85 -9.01
C GLN A 64 -10.15 -2.37 -8.80
N PHE A 65 -10.56 -2.81 -7.61
CA PHE A 65 -10.66 -4.22 -7.26
C PHE A 65 -11.79 -4.94 -7.98
N ASP A 66 -12.96 -4.30 -8.11
CA ASP A 66 -14.09 -4.85 -8.83
C ASP A 66 -13.80 -5.03 -10.32
N TYR A 67 -13.05 -4.09 -10.92
CA TYR A 67 -12.55 -4.26 -12.29
C TYR A 67 -11.70 -5.53 -12.43
N LEU A 68 -10.76 -5.77 -11.51
CA LEU A 68 -9.90 -6.96 -11.55
C LEU A 68 -10.67 -8.25 -11.28
N LYS A 69 -11.59 -8.24 -10.32
CA LYS A 69 -12.51 -9.37 -10.08
C LYS A 69 -13.40 -9.66 -11.30
N GLY A 70 -13.84 -8.62 -12.02
CA GLY A 70 -14.57 -8.76 -13.28
C GLY A 70 -13.77 -9.42 -14.40
N LEU A 71 -12.43 -9.42 -14.30
CA LEU A 71 -11.54 -10.17 -15.19
C LEU A 71 -11.26 -11.61 -14.69
N GLY A 72 -11.91 -12.04 -13.61
CA GLY A 72 -11.76 -13.37 -13.01
C GLY A 72 -10.61 -13.50 -12.01
N LEU A 73 -10.02 -12.39 -11.53
CA LEU A 73 -8.99 -12.45 -10.49
C LEU A 73 -9.58 -12.50 -9.09
N GLU A 74 -9.13 -13.45 -8.28
CA GLU A 74 -9.45 -13.54 -6.85
C GLU A 74 -8.39 -12.87 -5.97
N GLU A 75 -7.14 -12.83 -6.44
CA GLU A 75 -6.03 -12.18 -5.75
C GLU A 75 -4.98 -11.64 -6.73
N VAL A 76 -4.12 -10.75 -6.24
CA VAL A 76 -2.96 -10.21 -6.96
C VAL A 76 -1.68 -10.45 -6.17
N LYS A 77 -0.56 -10.52 -6.87
CA LYS A 77 0.75 -10.70 -6.27
C LYS A 77 1.41 -9.35 -6.03
N LEU A 78 2.07 -9.20 -4.89
CA LEU A 78 2.81 -8.00 -4.53
C LEU A 78 4.27 -8.13 -4.98
N SER A 79 4.83 -7.06 -5.53
CA SER A 79 6.25 -6.87 -5.74
C SER A 79 6.67 -5.48 -5.24
N MET A 80 7.96 -5.29 -5.05
CA MET A 80 8.54 -3.99 -4.73
C MET A 80 9.11 -3.36 -6.00
N GLY A 81 8.86 -2.06 -6.18
CA GLY A 81 9.44 -1.27 -7.24
C GLY A 81 9.82 0.12 -6.75
N THR A 82 10.20 0.97 -7.69
CA THR A 82 10.51 2.39 -7.45
C THR A 82 9.64 3.29 -8.30
N CYS A 83 9.22 4.43 -7.76
CA CYS A 83 8.48 5.42 -8.53
C CYS A 83 9.42 6.07 -9.56
N LYS A 84 8.88 6.34 -10.75
CA LYS A 84 9.63 6.89 -11.90
C LYS A 84 9.11 8.26 -12.35
N MET A 85 8.18 8.86 -11.62
CA MET A 85 7.56 10.13 -12.01
C MET A 85 7.38 11.10 -10.83
N CYS A 86 6.39 10.86 -9.96
CA CYS A 86 6.02 11.83 -8.93
C CYS A 86 7.07 11.96 -7.81
N PHE A 87 7.63 10.82 -7.38
CA PHE A 87 8.60 10.73 -6.29
C PHE A 87 9.74 9.81 -6.71
N VAL A 88 10.53 10.25 -7.70
CA VAL A 88 11.52 9.39 -8.37
C VAL A 88 12.44 8.71 -7.35
N GLY A 89 12.52 7.39 -7.40
CA GLY A 89 13.34 6.56 -6.52
C GLY A 89 12.64 6.06 -5.25
N ASP A 90 11.48 6.62 -4.90
CA ASP A 90 10.75 6.18 -3.72
C ASP A 90 10.14 4.79 -3.88
N LYS A 91 10.03 4.08 -2.76
CA LYS A 91 9.50 2.72 -2.67
C LYS A 91 8.02 2.66 -3.09
N VAL A 92 7.74 1.81 -4.07
CA VAL A 92 6.41 1.51 -4.59
C VAL A 92 6.03 0.06 -4.31
N TYR A 93 4.79 -0.15 -3.92
CA TYR A 93 4.13 -1.45 -3.80
C TYR A 93 3.36 -1.73 -5.08
N GLU A 94 3.86 -2.67 -5.87
CA GLU A 94 3.33 -3.00 -7.19
C GLU A 94 2.49 -4.28 -7.13
N PHE A 95 1.28 -4.24 -7.70
CA PHE A 95 0.35 -5.37 -7.64
C PHE A 95 0.12 -5.95 -9.03
N TYR A 96 0.48 -7.22 -9.21
CA TYR A 96 0.47 -7.92 -10.50
C TYR A 96 -0.65 -8.96 -10.58
N LYS A 97 -1.26 -9.07 -11.76
CA LYS A 97 -2.20 -10.14 -12.11
C LYS A 97 -1.50 -11.50 -12.16
N GLU A 98 -0.35 -11.51 -12.81
CA GLU A 98 0.56 -12.65 -12.93
C GLU A 98 1.95 -12.16 -12.50
N PRO A 99 2.63 -12.86 -11.57
CA PRO A 99 3.99 -12.47 -11.19
C PRO A 99 4.90 -12.54 -12.41
N ASN A 100 5.91 -11.67 -12.47
CA ASN A 100 6.96 -11.75 -13.49
C ASN A 100 6.49 -11.61 -14.94
N LYS A 101 5.29 -11.06 -15.16
CA LYS A 101 4.74 -10.89 -16.50
C LYS A 101 4.00 -9.56 -16.63
N GLY A 102 4.35 -8.84 -17.68
CA GLY A 102 3.73 -7.56 -18.01
C GLY A 102 3.97 -6.48 -16.97
N LYS A 103 3.07 -5.49 -16.95
CA LYS A 103 3.11 -4.32 -16.07
C LYS A 103 2.25 -4.56 -14.81
N PRO A 104 2.49 -3.82 -13.72
CA PRO A 104 1.59 -3.84 -12.56
C PRO A 104 0.15 -3.55 -13.01
N ALA A 105 -0.81 -4.25 -12.39
CA ALA A 105 -2.23 -3.96 -12.55
C ALA A 105 -2.59 -2.61 -11.91
N PHE A 106 -1.94 -2.32 -10.78
CA PHE A 106 -1.98 -1.05 -10.06
C PHE A 106 -0.79 -0.99 -9.10
N ALA A 107 -0.49 0.19 -8.59
CA ALA A 107 0.61 0.38 -7.64
C ALA A 107 0.32 1.52 -6.67
N TYR A 108 0.95 1.49 -5.50
CA TYR A 108 0.81 2.51 -4.45
C TYR A 108 2.17 2.90 -3.87
N ASN A 109 2.31 4.17 -3.51
CA ASN A 109 3.33 4.61 -2.55
C ASN A 109 2.69 4.70 -1.17
N ILE A 110 3.42 4.26 -0.14
CA ILE A 110 3.05 4.46 1.26
C ILE A 110 4.11 5.37 1.87
N LYS A 111 3.73 6.60 2.19
CA LYS A 111 4.63 7.57 2.82
C LYS A 111 4.61 7.36 4.31
N GLU A 112 5.79 7.15 4.87
CA GLU A 112 6.02 7.00 6.29
C GLU A 112 6.94 8.13 6.76
N GLU A 113 6.61 8.75 7.89
CA GLU A 113 7.46 9.71 8.58
C GLU A 113 7.60 9.26 10.03
N ASN A 114 8.84 9.08 10.49
CA ASN A 114 9.14 8.55 11.83
C ASN A 114 8.42 7.23 12.14
N GLY A 115 8.21 6.37 11.14
CA GLY A 115 7.52 5.08 11.28
C GLY A 115 5.99 5.17 11.35
N CYS A 116 5.41 6.37 11.18
CA CYS A 116 3.98 6.59 11.12
C CYS A 116 3.54 6.82 9.68
N ILE A 117 2.42 6.22 9.27
CA ILE A 117 1.85 6.47 7.93
C ILE A 117 1.37 7.93 7.87
N LYS A 118 1.81 8.63 6.83
CA LYS A 118 1.37 9.98 6.50
C LYS A 118 0.39 10.01 5.34
N ASP A 119 0.63 9.18 4.34
CA ASP A 119 -0.24 9.11 3.17
C ASP A 119 -0.09 7.76 2.45
N ILE A 120 -1.13 7.39 1.73
CA ILE A 120 -1.19 6.26 0.81
C ILE A 120 -1.80 6.77 -0.49
N PHE A 121 -1.07 6.71 -1.58
CA PHE A 121 -1.56 7.22 -2.86
C PHE A 121 -1.12 6.35 -4.03
N ARG A 122 -1.94 6.37 -5.09
CA ARG A 122 -1.66 5.61 -6.30
C ARG A 122 -0.37 6.07 -6.98
N CYS A 123 0.43 5.10 -7.41
CA CYS A 123 1.57 5.33 -8.27
C CYS A 123 1.17 4.96 -9.71
N ASN A 124 1.17 5.96 -10.61
CA ASN A 124 0.81 5.76 -12.02
C ASN A 124 2.00 5.34 -12.90
N TYR A 125 3.24 5.50 -12.41
CA TYR A 125 4.43 5.17 -13.15
C TYR A 125 5.58 4.76 -12.23
N SER A 126 5.86 3.46 -12.23
CA SER A 126 6.90 2.79 -11.45
C SER A 126 7.83 1.99 -12.37
N ASP A 127 8.99 1.53 -11.90
CA ASP A 127 9.88 0.70 -12.72
C ASP A 127 9.21 -0.56 -13.27
N GLY A 128 8.24 -1.14 -12.55
CA GLY A 128 7.41 -2.24 -13.03
C GLY A 128 6.75 -1.97 -14.38
N HIS A 129 6.46 -0.71 -14.71
CA HIS A 129 5.86 -0.32 -15.99
C HIS A 129 6.85 -0.32 -17.17
N GLU A 130 8.16 -0.32 -16.87
CA GLU A 130 9.26 -0.36 -17.83
C GLU A 130 9.81 -1.78 -18.02
N ARG A 131 9.48 -2.73 -17.13
CA ARG A 131 9.92 -4.14 -17.21
C ARG A 131 9.33 -4.80 -18.48
N ASP A 132 10.17 -5.37 -19.34
CA ASP A 132 9.72 -6.18 -20.50
C ASP A 132 8.93 -7.38 -19.96
N ALA A 133 7.74 -7.60 -20.52
CA ALA A 133 6.86 -8.72 -20.18
C ALA A 133 7.51 -10.11 -20.33
N ARG A 134 8.65 -10.21 -21.03
CA ARG A 134 9.40 -11.45 -21.28
C ARG A 134 10.57 -11.70 -20.32
N ASN A 135 11.02 -10.70 -19.55
CA ASN A 135 12.29 -10.75 -18.80
C ASN A 135 12.17 -10.34 -17.32
N ASN A 136 10.96 -10.28 -16.76
CA ASN A 136 10.81 -10.01 -15.34
C ASN A 136 11.15 -11.30 -14.59
N SER A 137 12.42 -11.47 -14.25
CA SER A 137 12.94 -12.57 -13.43
C SER A 137 13.41 -11.98 -12.10
N ASP A 138 12.52 -11.24 -11.44
CA ASP A 138 12.84 -10.61 -10.16
C ASP A 138 12.75 -11.66 -9.04
N PRO A 139 13.87 -12.03 -8.39
CA PRO A 139 13.87 -12.97 -7.27
C PRO A 139 13.16 -12.42 -6.03
N ASP A 140 12.85 -11.11 -5.98
CA ASP A 140 12.30 -10.43 -4.81
C ASP A 140 10.76 -10.37 -4.79
N ILE A 141 10.05 -11.10 -5.67
CA ILE A 141 8.60 -11.35 -5.50
C ILE A 141 8.40 -12.24 -4.28
N THR A 142 8.46 -11.61 -3.12
CA THR A 142 8.23 -12.22 -1.83
C THR A 142 6.74 -12.22 -1.55
N TYR A 143 6.21 -13.40 -1.23
CA TYR A 143 5.03 -13.48 -0.38
C TYR A 143 5.40 -12.80 0.94
N LEU A 144 4.85 -11.61 1.21
CA LEU A 144 4.85 -11.10 2.57
C LEU A 144 3.87 -11.97 3.36
N PHE A 145 4.39 -13.03 3.98
CA PHE A 145 3.68 -13.87 4.95
C PHE A 145 3.48 -13.12 6.28
#